data_AF-A0A926G7P3-F1
#
_entry.id   AF-A0A926G7P3-F1
#
_cell.length_a   1.000
_cell.length_b   1.000
_cell.length_c   1.000
_cell.angle_alpha   90.00
_cell.angle_beta   90.00
_cell.angle_gamma   90.00
#
_symmetry.space_group_name_H-M   'P 1'
#
loop_
_entity.id
_entity.type
_entity.pdbx_description
1 polymer ?
#
loop_
_entity_poly.entity_id
_entity_poly.type
_entity_poly.pdbx_seq_one_letter_code
_entity_poly.pdbx_strand_id
1 'polypeptide(L)'
;MTPFDTALRVQRREVDAVKVSISIEVERITTLEAQSRTLAERAREERALATSLPIASDAWAARMKYEQIRINEAAYLAQARLGQLRAQAVEAYGTMRAIEGAAERYQDEADRTAATAEQTGIDDIAAARFLRARRATGSRSA
;
A
#
# COMPACT_ATOMS: atom_id res chain seq x y z
N MET A 1 2.91 -11.05 -21.18
CA MET A 1 1.84 -10.53 -20.30
C MET A 1 1.24 -11.71 -19.57
N THR A 2 1.38 -11.78 -18.24
CA THR A 2 0.77 -12.86 -17.43
C THR A 2 -0.70 -12.53 -17.14
N PRO A 3 -1.54 -13.53 -16.81
CA PRO A 3 -2.92 -13.30 -16.38
C PRO A 3 -3.04 -12.37 -15.16
N PHE A 4 -1.97 -12.21 -14.37
CA PHE A 4 -1.95 -11.41 -13.14
C PHE A 4 -1.55 -9.95 -13.38
N ASP A 5 -0.97 -9.60 -14.54
CA ASP A 5 -0.40 -8.27 -14.79
C ASP A 5 -1.44 -7.14 -14.62
N THR A 6 -2.67 -7.37 -15.09
CA THR A 6 -3.77 -6.39 -14.96
C THR A 6 -4.19 -6.24 -13.50
N ALA A 7 -4.32 -7.35 -12.77
CA ALA A 7 -4.71 -7.32 -11.35
C ALA A 7 -3.64 -6.62 -10.50
N LEU A 8 -2.36 -6.95 -10.70
CA LEU A 8 -1.24 -6.29 -10.03
C LEU A 8 -1.19 -4.79 -10.30
N ARG A 9 -1.44 -4.38 -11.55
CA ARG A 9 -1.48 -2.95 -11.90
C ARG A 9 -2.60 -2.20 -11.19
N VAL A 10 -3.79 -2.80 -11.08
CA VAL A 10 -4.92 -2.20 -10.35
C VAL A 10 -4.58 -2.09 -8.87
N GLN A 11 -4.06 -3.17 -8.27
CA GLN A 11 -3.74 -3.19 -6.84
C GLN A 11 -2.61 -2.24 -6.45
N ARG A 12 -1.59 -2.08 -7.30
CA ARG A 12 -0.54 -1.05 -7.07
C ARG A 12 -1.12 0.36 -7.03
N ARG A 13 -2.05 0.68 -7.94
CA ARG A 13 -2.73 1.98 -7.95
C ARG A 13 -3.57 2.19 -6.70
N GLU A 14 -4.25 1.15 -6.23
CA GLU A 14 -5.04 1.19 -5.00
C GLU A 14 -4.15 1.46 -3.77
N VAL A 15 -3.04 0.73 -3.64
CA VAL A 15 -2.03 0.96 -2.59
C VAL A 15 -1.48 2.39 -2.65
N ASP A 16 -1.13 2.88 -3.84
CA ASP A 16 -0.60 4.23 -4.00
C ASP A 16 -1.64 5.32 -3.66
N ALA A 17 -2.90 5.12 -4.02
CA ALA A 17 -3.99 6.03 -3.66
C ALA A 17 -4.18 6.12 -2.13
N VAL A 18 -4.10 4.98 -1.43
CA VAL A 18 -4.19 4.95 0.04
C VAL A 18 -2.98 5.63 0.68
N LYS A 19 -1.76 5.41 0.17
CA LYS A 19 -0.55 6.11 0.66
C LYS A 19 -0.70 7.63 0.56
N VAL A 20 -1.15 8.13 -0.58
CA VAL A 20 -1.38 9.57 -0.80
C VAL A 20 -2.41 10.10 0.21
N SER A 21 -3.51 9.38 0.40
CA SER A 21 -4.55 9.75 1.36
C SER A 21 -4.03 9.80 2.80
N ILE A 22 -3.19 8.84 3.19
CA ILE A 22 -2.52 8.82 4.50
C ILE A 22 -1.64 10.06 4.67
N SER A 23 -0.81 10.39 3.67
CA SER A 23 0.07 11.56 3.73
C SER A 23 -0.71 12.86 3.92
N ILE A 24 -1.83 13.01 3.21
CA ILE A 24 -2.72 14.17 3.33
C ILE A 24 -3.29 14.28 4.75
N GLU A 25 -3.77 13.18 5.35
CA GLU A 25 -4.32 13.24 6.71
C GLU A 25 -3.23 13.47 7.78
N VAL A 26 -2.02 12.97 7.58
CA VAL A 26 -0.87 13.27 8.46
C VAL A 26 -0.51 14.76 8.41
N GLU A 27 -0.46 15.35 7.22
CA GLU A 27 -0.22 16.79 7.05
C GLU A 27 -1.33 17.62 7.69
N ARG A 28 -2.60 17.19 7.54
CA ARG A 28 -3.75 17.82 8.18
C ARG A 28 -3.64 17.81 9.70
N ILE A 29 -3.29 16.68 10.30
CA ILE A 29 -3.08 16.56 11.75
C ILE A 29 -1.96 17.50 12.20
N THR A 30 -0.83 17.49 11.49
CA THR A 30 0.32 18.36 11.80
C THR A 30 -0.06 19.85 11.76
N THR A 31 -0.88 20.24 10.78
CA THR A 31 -1.40 21.60 10.63
C THR A 31 -2.32 21.98 11.78
N LEU A 32 -3.24 21.09 12.18
CA LEU A 32 -4.15 21.32 13.30
C LEU A 32 -3.40 21.43 14.64
N GLU A 33 -2.36 20.62 14.85
CA GLU A 33 -1.49 20.73 16.02
C GLU A 33 -0.75 22.07 16.06
N ALA A 34 -0.24 22.53 14.92
CA ALA A 34 0.38 23.85 14.83
C ALA A 34 -0.62 24.96 15.15
N GLN A 35 -1.84 24.89 14.61
CA GLN A 35 -2.91 25.85 14.93
C GLN A 35 -3.27 25.84 16.41
N SER A 36 -3.35 24.66 17.04
CA SER A 36 -3.61 24.55 18.48
C SER A 36 -2.49 25.19 19.31
N ARG A 37 -1.22 25.02 18.91
CA ARG A 37 -0.08 25.66 19.59
C ARG A 37 -0.15 27.18 19.47
N THR A 38 -0.38 27.70 18.27
CA THR A 38 -0.54 29.14 18.02
C THR A 38 -1.71 29.72 18.82
N LEU A 39 -2.84 29.01 18.91
CA LEU A 39 -4.00 29.44 19.69
C LEU A 39 -3.68 29.51 21.19
N ALA A 40 -2.94 28.52 21.70
CA ALA A 40 -2.50 28.48 23.08
C ALA A 40 -1.50 29.61 23.42
N GLU A 41 -0.59 29.93 22.50
CA GLU A 41 0.36 31.04 22.63
C GLU A 41 -0.36 32.39 22.68
N ARG A 42 -1.26 32.65 21.72
CA ARG A 42 -2.11 33.86 21.75
C ARG A 42 -2.93 33.96 23.03
N ALA A 43 -3.44 32.83 23.51
CA ALA A 43 -4.20 32.80 24.76
C ALA A 43 -3.33 33.11 25.99
N ARG A 44 -2.02 32.81 25.93
CA ARG A 44 -1.07 33.16 26.99
C ARG A 44 -0.72 34.64 26.95
N GLU A 45 -0.43 35.17 25.76
CA GLU A 45 -0.12 36.59 25.55
C GLU A 45 -1.26 37.50 26.01
N GLU A 46 -2.50 37.18 25.60
CA GLU A 46 -3.66 37.96 26.00
C GLU A 46 -3.88 37.96 27.52
N ARG A 47 -3.67 36.82 28.20
CA ARG A 47 -3.76 36.75 29.67
C ARG A 47 -2.70 37.64 30.35
N ALA A 48 -1.50 37.72 29.78
CA ALA A 48 -0.46 38.60 30.30
C ALA A 48 -0.84 40.07 30.15
N LEU A 49 -1.45 40.46 29.02
CA LEU A 49 -1.94 41.81 28.77
C LEU A 49 -3.19 42.16 29.60
N ALA A 50 -4.11 41.22 29.80
CA ALA A 50 -5.27 41.42 30.66
C ALA A 50 -4.89 41.65 32.13
N THR A 51 -3.69 41.25 32.54
CA THR A 51 -3.16 41.54 33.89
C THR A 51 -2.72 43.02 34.01
N SER A 52 -2.42 43.70 32.90
CA SER A 52 -1.97 45.10 32.88
C SER A 52 -3.07 46.12 32.58
N LEU A 53 -4.24 45.70 32.11
CA LEU A 53 -5.39 46.56 31.81
C LEU A 53 -6.68 45.93 32.37
N PRO A 54 -7.55 46.68 33.08
CA PRO A 54 -8.74 46.15 33.76
C PRO A 54 -9.92 45.87 32.81
N ILE A 55 -9.65 45.51 31.56
CA ILE A 55 -10.67 45.25 30.53
C ILE A 55 -10.52 43.81 30.06
N ALA A 56 -11.25 42.88 30.70
CA ALA A 56 -11.42 41.52 30.19
C ALA A 56 -12.52 41.50 29.13
N SER A 57 -12.21 41.05 27.91
CA SER A 57 -13.23 40.84 26.87
C SER A 57 -13.77 39.42 26.93
N ASP A 58 -14.91 39.23 27.61
CA ASP A 58 -15.63 37.93 27.66
C ASP A 58 -15.93 37.37 26.26
N ALA A 59 -16.19 38.25 25.30
CA ALA A 59 -16.42 37.88 23.91
C ALA A 59 -15.18 37.25 23.23
N TRP A 60 -13.98 37.78 23.52
CA TRP A 60 -12.74 37.20 23.01
C TRP A 60 -12.50 35.82 23.65
N ALA A 61 -12.71 35.67 24.96
CA ALA A 61 -12.52 34.40 25.65
C ALA A 61 -13.48 33.32 25.12
N ALA A 62 -14.75 33.69 24.88
CA ALA A 62 -15.73 32.81 24.27
C ALA A 62 -15.32 32.37 22.85
N ARG A 63 -14.82 33.29 22.02
CA ARG A 63 -14.29 32.98 20.68
C ARG A 63 -13.12 32.00 20.75
N MET A 64 -12.15 32.24 21.62
CA MET A 64 -10.98 31.37 21.77
C MET A 64 -11.36 29.96 22.22
N LYS A 65 -12.33 29.84 23.15
CA LYS A 65 -12.87 28.54 23.56
C LYS A 65 -13.52 27.81 22.38
N TYR A 66 -14.32 28.51 21.58
CA TYR A 66 -14.96 27.94 20.39
C TYR A 66 -13.92 27.47 19.35
N GLU A 67 -12.90 28.28 19.08
CA GLU A 67 -11.81 27.91 18.16
C GLU A 67 -11.05 26.67 18.65
N GLN A 68 -10.77 26.57 19.96
CA GLN A 68 -10.12 25.38 20.52
C GLN A 68 -10.99 24.12 20.36
N ILE A 69 -12.29 24.22 20.61
CA ILE A 69 -13.23 23.10 20.41
C ILE A 69 -13.22 22.65 18.95
N ARG A 70 -13.29 23.62 18.02
CA ARG A 70 -13.27 23.35 16.58
C ARG A 70 -11.99 22.65 16.13
N ILE A 71 -10.83 23.10 16.61
CA ILE A 71 -9.54 22.48 16.29
C ILE A 71 -9.48 21.05 16.86
N ASN A 72 -9.92 20.86 18.11
CA ASN A 72 -9.92 19.55 18.76
C ASN A 72 -10.84 18.55 18.04
N GLU A 73 -12.04 18.99 17.65
CA GLU A 73 -12.96 18.16 16.88
C GLU A 73 -12.38 17.79 15.52
N ALA A 74 -11.80 18.77 14.80
CA ALA A 74 -11.14 18.52 13.52
C ALA A 74 -9.96 17.54 13.67
N ALA A 75 -9.17 17.66 14.74
CA ALA A 75 -8.04 16.77 15.01
C ALA A 75 -8.52 15.34 15.31
N TYR A 76 -9.57 15.19 16.13
CA TYR A 76 -10.19 13.91 16.41
C TYR A 76 -10.69 13.22 15.12
N LEU A 77 -11.40 13.96 14.26
CA LEU A 77 -11.90 13.44 12.99
C LEU A 77 -10.76 13.03 12.04
N ALA A 78 -9.70 13.84 11.94
CA ALA A 78 -8.54 13.53 11.12
C ALA A 78 -7.79 12.28 11.63
N GLN A 79 -7.65 12.13 12.95
CA GLN A 79 -7.05 10.92 13.56
C GLN A 79 -7.91 9.67 13.31
N ALA A 80 -9.23 9.76 13.46
CA ALA A 80 -10.14 8.66 13.17
C ALA A 80 -10.04 8.23 11.68
N ARG A 81 -10.01 9.21 10.77
CA ARG A 81 -9.84 8.97 9.34
C ARG A 81 -8.48 8.34 9.02
N LEU A 82 -7.40 8.80 9.64
CA LEU A 82 -6.08 8.18 9.51
C LEU A 82 -6.10 6.72 9.99
N GLY A 83 -6.81 6.41 11.08
CA GLY A 83 -7.01 5.03 11.54
C GLY A 83 -7.69 4.15 10.49
N GLN A 84 -8.75 4.64 9.87
CA GLN A 84 -9.45 3.94 8.79
C GLN A 84 -8.55 3.73 7.56
N LEU A 85 -7.81 4.75 7.14
CA LEU A 85 -6.89 4.67 6.01
C LEU A 85 -5.76 3.66 6.26
N ARG A 86 -5.25 3.58 7.49
CA ARG A 86 -4.25 2.56 7.86
C ARG A 86 -4.81 1.15 7.79
N ALA A 87 -6.04 0.92 8.24
CA ALA A 87 -6.70 -0.37 8.09
C ALA A 87 -6.89 -0.72 6.60
N GLN A 88 -7.35 0.23 5.78
CA GLN A 88 -7.46 0.04 4.33
C GLN A 88 -6.12 -0.26 3.67
N ALA A 89 -5.03 0.39 4.12
CA ALA A 89 -3.70 0.11 3.61
C ALA A 89 -3.28 -1.33 3.89
N VAL A 90 -3.51 -1.84 5.11
CA VAL A 90 -3.20 -3.22 5.47
C VAL A 90 -3.93 -4.20 4.55
N GLU A 91 -5.22 -3.99 4.32
CA GLU A 91 -6.03 -4.83 3.42
C GLU A 91 -5.53 -4.78 1.96
N ALA A 92 -5.26 -3.58 1.44
CA ALA A 92 -4.76 -3.40 0.08
C ALA A 92 -3.39 -4.04 -0.13
N TYR A 93 -2.46 -3.88 0.83
CA TYR A 93 -1.15 -4.54 0.79
C TYR A 93 -1.27 -6.05 0.89
N GLY A 94 -2.13 -6.56 1.77
CA GLY A 94 -2.39 -8.00 1.91
C GLY A 94 -2.88 -8.61 0.60
N THR A 95 -3.86 -7.95 -0.03
CA THR A 95 -4.42 -8.37 -1.32
C THR A 95 -3.36 -8.34 -2.43
N MET A 96 -2.60 -7.25 -2.55
CA MET A 96 -1.51 -7.14 -3.51
C MET A 96 -0.49 -8.26 -3.32
N ARG A 97 -0.07 -8.53 -2.08
CA ARG A 97 0.92 -9.58 -1.78
C ARG A 97 0.40 -10.98 -2.10
N ALA A 98 -0.89 -11.24 -1.87
CA ALA A 98 -1.51 -12.51 -2.25
C ALA A 98 -1.50 -12.75 -3.76
N ILE A 99 -1.75 -11.69 -4.55
CA ILE A 99 -1.72 -11.74 -6.02
C ILE A 99 -0.27 -11.90 -6.51
N GLU A 100 0.69 -11.19 -5.93
CA GLU A 100 2.11 -11.37 -6.24
C GLU A 100 2.55 -12.82 -6.03
N GLY A 101 2.20 -13.42 -4.88
CA GLY A 101 2.52 -14.82 -4.62
C GLY A 101 1.81 -15.80 -5.56
N ALA A 102 0.62 -15.47 -6.06
CA ALA A 102 -0.05 -16.28 -7.08
C ALA A 102 0.63 -16.17 -8.45
N ALA A 103 1.12 -14.97 -8.80
CA ALA A 103 1.87 -14.73 -10.02
C ALA A 103 3.23 -15.44 -10.01
N GLU A 104 3.95 -15.40 -8.87
CA GLU A 104 5.20 -16.14 -8.66
C GLU A 104 4.98 -17.65 -8.86
N ARG A 105 3.99 -18.25 -8.20
CA ARG A 105 3.66 -19.68 -8.39
C ARG A 105 3.29 -20.05 -9.82
N TYR A 106 2.61 -19.14 -10.54
CA TYR A 106 2.27 -19.35 -11.94
C TYR A 106 3.51 -19.37 -12.83
N GLN A 107 4.47 -18.48 -12.58
CA GLN A 107 5.75 -18.45 -13.30
C GLN A 107 6.54 -19.73 -13.02
N ASP A 108 6.64 -20.15 -11.76
CA ASP A 108 7.33 -21.39 -11.38
C ASP A 108 6.72 -22.64 -12.06
N GLU A 109 5.39 -22.69 -12.20
CA GLU A 109 4.71 -23.79 -12.89
C GLU A 109 4.93 -23.73 -14.41
N ALA A 110 4.90 -22.54 -15.00
CA ALA A 110 5.18 -22.35 -16.43
C ALA A 110 6.61 -22.79 -16.77
N ASP A 111 7.59 -22.43 -15.94
CA ASP A 111 8.99 -22.79 -16.12
C ASP A 111 9.20 -24.30 -15.96
N ARG A 112 8.55 -24.93 -14.97
CA ARG A 112 8.57 -26.39 -14.80
C ARG A 112 7.94 -27.12 -15.99
N THR A 113 6.84 -26.60 -16.52
CA THR A 113 6.16 -27.18 -17.69
C THR A 113 7.04 -27.07 -18.93
N ALA A 114 7.68 -25.92 -19.14
CA ALA A 114 8.61 -25.71 -20.26
C ALA A 114 9.83 -26.65 -20.18
N ALA A 115 10.45 -26.77 -19.01
CA ALA A 115 11.59 -27.68 -18.80
C ALA A 115 11.21 -29.14 -19.03
N THR A 116 10.01 -29.55 -18.58
CA THR A 116 9.50 -30.92 -18.80
C THR A 116 9.25 -31.20 -20.28
N ALA A 117 8.71 -30.22 -21.01
CA ALA A 117 8.49 -30.33 -22.45
C ALA A 117 9.81 -30.43 -23.23
N GLU A 118 10.82 -29.66 -22.85
CA GLU A 118 12.16 -29.74 -23.45
C GLU A 118 12.79 -31.12 -23.22
N GLN A 119 12.76 -31.62 -21.99
CA GLN A 119 13.29 -32.94 -21.65
C GLN A 119 12.57 -34.07 -22.42
N THR A 120 11.25 -34.02 -22.49
CA THR A 120 10.45 -35.00 -23.25
C THR A 120 10.85 -35.01 -24.73
N GLY A 121 11.08 -33.83 -25.33
CA GLY A 121 11.54 -33.73 -26.72
C GLY A 121 12.94 -34.34 -26.94
N ILE A 122 13.86 -34.14 -25.98
CA ILE A 122 15.21 -34.76 -26.02
C ILE A 122 15.10 -36.28 -25.94
N ASP A 123 14.28 -36.79 -25.01
CA ASP A 123 14.07 -38.22 -24.80
C ASP A 123 13.44 -38.89 -26.03
N ASP A 124 12.46 -38.26 -26.66
CA ASP A 124 11.84 -38.74 -27.90
C ASP A 124 12.86 -38.83 -29.04
N ILE A 125 13.72 -37.82 -29.21
CA ILE A 125 14.79 -37.83 -30.22
C ILE A 125 15.79 -38.95 -29.92
N ALA A 126 16.19 -39.13 -28.66
CA ALA A 126 17.11 -40.18 -28.25
C ALA A 126 16.53 -41.58 -28.50
N ALA A 127 15.27 -41.80 -28.12
CA ALA A 127 14.55 -43.05 -28.37
C ALA A 127 14.43 -43.36 -29.86
N ALA A 128 14.09 -42.36 -30.69
CA ALA A 128 14.02 -42.52 -32.14
C ALA A 128 15.37 -42.91 -32.75
N ARG A 129 16.48 -42.30 -32.29
CA ARG A 129 17.84 -42.66 -32.72
C ARG A 129 18.22 -44.08 -32.31
N PHE A 130 17.92 -44.47 -31.06
CA PHE A 130 18.18 -45.81 -30.56
C PHE A 130 17.44 -46.89 -31.37
N LEU A 131 16.14 -46.69 -31.65
CA LEU A 131 15.34 -47.61 -32.45
C LEU A 131 15.87 -47.75 -33.89
N ARG A 132 16.31 -46.65 -34.51
CA ARG A 132 16.95 -46.68 -35.83
C ARG A 132 18.26 -47.47 -35.82
N ALA A 133 19.13 -47.23 -34.84
CA ALA A 133 20.38 -47.96 -34.70
C ALA A 133 20.13 -49.48 -34.55
N ARG A 134 19.17 -49.87 -33.71
CA ARG A 134 18.81 -51.28 -33.49
C ARG A 134 18.30 -51.97 -34.76
N ARG A 135 17.52 -51.28 -35.60
CA ARG A 135 17.08 -51.81 -36.91
C ARG A 135 18.25 -52.03 -37.87
N ALA A 136 19.21 -51.11 -37.89
CA ALA A 136 20.39 -51.23 -38.77
C ALA A 136 21.33 -52.39 -38.37
N THR A 137 21.42 -52.72 -37.08
CA THR A 137 22.19 -53.89 -36.62
C THR A 137 21.48 -55.20 -36.91
N GLY A 138 20.15 -55.27 -36.70
CA GLY A 138 19.35 -56.48 -36.95
C GLY A 138 19.24 -56.88 -38.42
N SER A 139 19.35 -55.93 -39.36
CA SER A 139 19.35 -56.23 -40.80
C SER A 139 20.70 -56.69 -41.37
N ARG A 140 21.78 -56.70 -40.55
CA ARG A 140 23.12 -57.15 -40.95
C ARG A 140 23.41 -58.61 -40.55
N SER A 141 22.48 -59.26 -39.87
CA SER A 141 22.61 -60.63 -39.34
C SER A 141 21.63 -61.63 -39.97
N ALA A 142 21.14 -61.33 -41.18
CA ALA A 142 20.39 -62.23 -42.08
C ALA A 142 21.05 -62.20 -43.46
#